data_AF-A0A9E4Q5L9-F1
#
_entry.id   AF-A0A9E4Q5L9-F1
#
_cell.length_a   1.000
_cell.length_b   1.000
_cell.length_c   1.000
_cell.angle_alpha   90.00
_cell.angle_beta   90.00
_cell.angle_gamma   90.00
#
_symmetry.space_group_name_H-M   'P 1'
#
loop_
_entity.id
_entity.type
_entity.pdbx_description
1 polymer ?
#
loop_
_entity_poly.entity_id
_entity_poly.type
_entity_poly.pdbx_seq_one_letter_code
_entity_poly.pdbx_strand_id
1 'polypeptide(L)'
;QGRALKRVRNILKNPNVALIIDDYSEDWNELAYVLIQGSAHLVDALVDQGEEQRRAEALLREKYPQYEALLEPGCTVIRIAPSNVVSWGLTP
;
A
#
# COMPACT_ATOMS: atom_id res chain seq x y z
N GLN A 1 -18.03 -5.73 -17.71
CA GLN A 1 -16.99 -6.07 -16.71
C GLN A 1 -15.75 -5.26 -17.03
N GLY A 2 -15.33 -4.38 -16.13
CA GLY A 2 -14.19 -3.48 -16.37
C GLY A 2 -12.87 -4.24 -16.45
N ARG A 3 -11.99 -3.84 -17.37
CA ARG A 3 -10.66 -4.43 -17.49
C ARG A 3 -9.87 -4.17 -16.21
N ALA A 4 -9.37 -5.23 -15.57
CA ALA A 4 -8.55 -5.11 -14.37
C ALA A 4 -7.35 -4.16 -14.61
N LEU A 5 -7.13 -3.25 -13.64
CA LEU A 5 -6.03 -2.28 -13.68
C LEU A 5 -4.70 -2.98 -13.97
N LYS A 6 -3.83 -2.34 -14.76
CA LYS A 6 -2.50 -2.90 -15.09
C LYS A 6 -1.69 -3.23 -13.83
N ARG A 7 -1.78 -2.40 -12.78
CA ARG A 7 -1.12 -2.64 -11.48
C ARG A 7 -1.52 -3.98 -10.87
N VAL A 8 -2.81 -4.30 -10.85
CA VAL A 8 -3.33 -5.57 -10.32
C VAL A 8 -2.80 -6.75 -11.14
N ARG A 9 -2.86 -6.65 -12.47
CA ARG A 9 -2.33 -7.69 -13.35
C ARG A 9 -0.82 -7.92 -13.17
N ASN A 10 -0.05 -6.85 -12.91
CA ASN A 10 1.37 -6.98 -12.63
C ASN A 10 1.61 -7.74 -11.33
N ILE A 11 0.91 -7.40 -10.25
CA ILE A 11 1.02 -8.08 -8.94
C ILE A 11 0.65 -9.57 -9.06
N LEU A 12 -0.45 -9.88 -9.76
CA LEU A 12 -0.87 -11.26 -9.97
C LEU A 12 0.16 -12.09 -10.78
N LYS A 13 0.93 -11.44 -11.66
CA LYS A 13 1.98 -12.11 -12.46
C LYS A 13 3.32 -12.19 -11.73
N ASN A 14 3.67 -11.16 -10.96
CA ASN A 14 4.90 -11.08 -10.18
C ASN A 14 4.60 -10.32 -8.87
N PRO A 15 4.56 -11.02 -7.73
CA PRO A 15 4.18 -10.41 -6.46
C PRO A 15 5.29 -9.56 -5.85
N ASN A 16 6.52 -9.60 -6.38
CA ASN A 16 7.62 -8.79 -5.85
C ASN A 16 7.38 -7.30 -6.10
N VAL A 17 7.27 -6.51 -5.03
CA VAL A 17 7.00 -5.07 -5.08
C VAL A 17 8.00 -4.28 -4.24
N ALA A 18 8.07 -2.98 -4.51
CA ALA A 18 8.69 -1.99 -3.65
C ALA A 18 7.72 -0.83 -3.42
N LEU A 19 7.67 -0.32 -2.19
CA LEU A 19 6.97 0.90 -1.77
C LEU A 19 8.02 1.88 -1.27
N ILE A 20 8.06 3.07 -1.87
CA ILE A 20 8.93 4.17 -1.43
C ILE A 20 8.07 5.26 -0.81
N ILE A 21 8.54 5.79 0.31
CA ILE A 21 8.02 7.00 0.96
C ILE A 21 9.21 7.94 1.04
N ASP A 22 9.15 9.06 0.32
CA ASP A 22 10.18 10.09 0.30
C ASP A 22 9.69 11.38 0.95
N ASP A 23 10.62 12.10 1.56
CA ASP A 23 10.45 13.47 2.00
C ASP A 23 11.43 14.35 1.21
N TYR A 24 10.86 15.25 0.41
CA TYR A 24 11.61 16.12 -0.47
C TYR A 24 11.76 17.51 0.16
N SER A 25 12.99 18.03 0.12
CA SER A 25 13.33 19.40 0.51
C SER A 25 14.23 20.03 -0.57
N GLU A 26 14.12 21.35 -0.70
CA GLU A 26 15.07 22.13 -1.50
C GLU A 26 16.45 22.18 -0.85
N ASP A 27 16.55 22.01 0.48
CA ASP A 27 17.82 21.75 1.16
C ASP A 27 18.17 20.26 1.02
N TRP A 28 19.22 19.97 0.25
CA TRP A 28 19.62 18.60 -0.02
C TRP A 28 20.07 17.83 1.22
N ASN A 29 20.42 18.52 2.31
CA ASN A 29 20.77 17.88 3.58
C ASN A 29 19.55 17.33 4.33
N GLU A 30 18.33 17.73 3.94
CA GLU A 30 17.08 17.31 4.56
C GLU A 30 16.34 16.21 3.78
N LEU A 31 16.86 15.81 2.61
CA LEU A 31 16.28 14.73 1.83
C LEU A 31 16.30 13.41 2.61
N ALA A 32 15.17 12.71 2.60
CA ALA A 32 15.05 11.41 3.26
C ALA A 32 14.12 10.46 2.51
N TYR A 33 14.33 9.15 2.68
CA TYR A 33 13.39 8.14 2.22
C TYR A 33 13.36 6.89 3.10
N VAL A 34 12.25 6.16 2.98
CA VAL A 34 12.09 4.77 3.42
C VAL A 34 11.66 3.93 2.21
N LEU A 35 12.44 2.91 1.89
CA LEU A 35 12.18 1.92 0.85
C LEU A 35 11.81 0.59 1.49
N ILE A 36 10.60 0.13 1.23
CA ILE A 36 10.07 -1.15 1.69
C ILE A 36 9.99 -2.10 0.50
N GLN A 37 10.68 -3.23 0.58
CA GLN A 37 10.57 -4.31 -0.40
C GLN A 37 9.76 -5.46 0.21
N GLY A 38 8.98 -6.17 -0.61
CA GLY A 38 8.16 -7.26 -0.12
C GLY A 38 7.34 -7.96 -1.19
N SER A 39 6.43 -8.83 -0.74
CA SER A 39 5.49 -9.55 -1.60
C SER A 39 4.09 -8.94 -1.48
N ALA A 40 3.46 -8.60 -2.61
CA ALA A 40 2.11 -8.08 -2.69
C ALA A 40 1.09 -9.15 -3.08
N HIS A 41 -0.06 -9.12 -2.41
CA HIS A 41 -1.20 -9.98 -2.69
C HIS A 41 -2.50 -9.17 -2.65
N LEU A 42 -3.50 -9.59 -3.42
CA LEU A 42 -4.85 -9.08 -3.24
C LEU A 42 -5.46 -9.76 -2.01
N VAL A 43 -6.10 -8.99 -1.14
CA VAL A 43 -6.89 -9.56 -0.05
C VAL A 43 -8.13 -10.22 -0.66
N ASP A 44 -8.34 -11.49 -0.35
CA ASP A 44 -9.49 -12.26 -0.80
C ASP A 44 -10.58 -12.20 0.28
N ALA A 45 -11.71 -11.57 -0.04
CA ALA A 45 -12.83 -11.42 0.90
C ALA A 45 -13.52 -12.74 1.26
N LEU A 46 -13.26 -13.83 0.51
CA LEU A 46 -13.74 -15.17 0.84
C LEU A 46 -12.89 -15.83 1.93
N VAL A 47 -11.62 -15.43 2.05
CA VAL A 47 -10.77 -15.77 3.18
C VAL A 47 -11.21 -14.92 4.37
N ASP A 48 -11.18 -15.47 5.58
CA ASP A 48 -11.52 -14.81 6.85
C ASP A 48 -12.86 -14.06 6.93
N GLN A 49 -13.78 -14.32 6.00
CA GLN A 49 -15.04 -13.59 5.86
C GLN A 49 -14.82 -12.08 5.67
N GLY A 50 -13.71 -11.66 5.04
CA GLY A 50 -13.40 -10.27 4.72
C GLY A 50 -13.02 -9.40 5.92
N GLU A 51 -12.56 -10.00 7.02
CA GLU A 51 -12.08 -9.30 8.21
C GLU A 51 -10.86 -8.43 7.88
N GLU A 52 -9.85 -8.98 7.19
CA GLU A 52 -8.66 -8.22 6.78
C GLU A 52 -9.03 -7.03 5.87
N GLN A 53 -9.98 -7.22 4.96
CA GLN A 53 -10.48 -6.17 4.07
C GLN A 53 -11.17 -5.04 4.86
N ARG A 54 -12.12 -5.38 5.74
CA ARG A 54 -12.83 -4.38 6.56
C ARG A 54 -11.88 -3.61 7.46
N ARG A 55 -10.89 -4.30 8.06
CA ARG A 55 -9.86 -3.66 8.88
C ARG A 55 -9.02 -2.69 8.07
N ALA A 56 -8.59 -3.07 6.87
CA ALA A 56 -7.81 -2.21 6.00
C ALA A 56 -8.61 -0.97 5.56
N GLU A 57 -9.88 -1.12 5.21
CA GLU A 57 -10.76 0.00 4.88
C GLU A 57 -10.93 0.98 6.05
N ALA A 58 -11.13 0.48 7.27
CA ALA A 58 -11.25 1.31 8.46
C ALA A 58 -9.98 2.13 8.71
N LEU A 59 -8.81 1.50 8.64
CA LEU A 59 -7.51 2.18 8.81
C LEU A 59 -7.26 3.21 7.70
N LEU A 60 -7.70 2.92 6.47
CA LEU A 60 -7.60 3.85 5.36
C LEU A 60 -8.49 5.08 5.55
N ARG A 61 -9.73 4.92 6.06
CA ARG A 61 -10.62 6.05 6.38
C ARG A 61 -10.11 6.89 7.55
N GLU A 62 -9.54 6.24 8.57
CA GLU A 62 -8.89 6.93 9.70
C GLU A 62 -7.71 7.80 9.22
N LYS A 63 -6.84 7.24 8.37
CA LYS A 63 -5.66 7.95 7.87
C LYS A 63 -6.00 9.01 6.82
N TYR A 64 -7.00 8.76 5.99
CA TYR A 64 -7.41 9.63 4.88
C TYR A 64 -8.90 9.94 4.98
N PRO A 65 -9.31 11.02 5.69
CA PRO A 65 -10.72 11.34 5.89
C PRO A 65 -11.54 11.48 4.60
N GLN A 66 -10.90 11.80 3.46
CA GLN A 66 -11.58 11.85 2.17
C GLN A 66 -12.15 10.49 1.72
N TYR A 67 -11.63 9.38 2.25
CA TYR A 67 -12.10 8.03 1.94
C TYR A 67 -13.42 7.65 2.59
N GLU A 68 -13.95 8.44 3.53
CA GLU A 68 -15.34 8.30 3.97
C GLU A 68 -16.32 8.42 2.79
N ALA A 69 -16.03 9.31 1.84
CA ALA A 69 -16.88 9.54 0.67
C ALA A 69 -16.42 8.80 -0.59
N LEU A 70 -15.13 8.44 -0.69
CA LEU A 70 -14.53 7.93 -1.93
C LEU A 70 -14.25 6.43 -1.93
N LEU A 71 -14.20 5.79 -0.76
CA LEU A 71 -13.82 4.37 -0.64
C LEU A 71 -15.07 3.50 -0.46
N GLU A 72 -15.49 2.88 -1.54
CA GLU A 72 -16.59 1.91 -1.55
C GLU A 72 -16.29 0.69 -0.64
N PRO A 73 -17.25 0.22 0.16
CA PRO A 73 -17.10 -1.02 0.92
C PRO A 73 -16.82 -2.22 0.01
N GLY A 74 -15.94 -3.11 0.44
CA GLY A 74 -15.54 -4.29 -0.33
C GLY A 74 -14.56 -3.98 -1.46
N CYS A 75 -13.92 -2.80 -1.45
CA CYS A 75 -12.95 -2.41 -2.46
C CYS A 75 -11.70 -3.31 -2.43
N THR A 76 -11.07 -3.50 -3.60
CA THR A 76 -9.88 -4.35 -3.70
C THR A 76 -8.73 -3.79 -2.87
N VAL A 77 -8.28 -4.55 -1.88
CA VAL A 77 -7.13 -4.21 -1.03
C VAL A 77 -5.89 -4.95 -1.52
N ILE A 78 -4.77 -4.24 -1.61
CA ILE A 78 -3.45 -4.82 -1.87
C ILE A 78 -2.71 -4.88 -0.53
N ARG A 79 -2.41 -6.08 -0.05
CA ARG A 79 -1.54 -6.30 1.09
C ARG A 79 -0.10 -6.42 0.63
N ILE A 80 0.83 -5.74 1.30
CA ILE A 80 2.27 -5.92 1.12
C ILE A 80 2.82 -6.52 2.41
N ALA A 81 3.45 -7.69 2.32
CA ALA A 81 4.22 -8.27 3.41
C ALA A 81 5.69 -7.83 3.27
N PRO A 82 6.20 -6.93 4.13
CA PRO A 82 7.57 -6.44 4.05
C PRO A 82 8.57 -7.58 4.27
N SER A 83 9.61 -7.65 3.44
CA SER A 83 10.74 -8.56 3.58
C SER A 83 12.07 -7.83 3.85
N ASN A 84 12.18 -6.56 3.43
CA ASN A 84 13.34 -5.73 3.67
C ASN A 84 12.92 -4.25 3.76
N VAL A 85 13.57 -3.49 4.64
CA VAL A 85 13.34 -2.05 4.81
C VAL A 85 14.69 -1.34 4.83
N VAL A 86 14.85 -0.35 3.96
CA VAL A 86 16.04 0.50 3.88
C VAL A 86 15.61 1.94 4.08
N SER A 87 16.28 2.66 4.96
CA SER A 87 16.12 4.10 5.10
C SER A 87 17.43 4.83 4.80
N TRP A 88 17.30 6.07 4.37
CA TRP A 88 18.42 6.98 4.12
C TRP A 88 17.98 8.43 4.35
N GLY A 89 18.91 9.30 4.69
CA GLY A 89 18.66 10.72 4.97
C GLY A 89 18.75 11.03 6.44
N LEU A 90 17.94 12.00 6.89
CA LEU A 90 17.89 12.45 8.29
C LEU A 90 17.84 11.24 9.24
N THR A 91 18.98 11.00 9.88
CA THR A 91 19.07 10.07 10.99
C THR A 91 18.41 10.78 12.16
N PRO A 92 17.55 10.12 12.96
CA PRO A 92 17.14 10.71 14.23
C PRO A 92 18.34 11.06 15.11
#